data_AF-A0A3L6M106-F1
#
_entry.id   AF-A0A3L6M106-F1
#
_cell.length_a   1.000
_cell.length_b   1.000
_cell.length_c   1.000
_cell.angle_alpha   90.00
_cell.angle_beta   90.00
_cell.angle_gamma   90.00
#
_symmetry.space_group_name_H-M   'P 1'
#
loop_
_entity.id
_entity.type
_entity.pdbx_description
1 polymer ?
#
loop_
_entity_poly.entity_id
_entity_poly.type
_entity_poly.pdbx_seq_one_letter_code
_entity_poly.pdbx_strand_id
1 'polypeptide(L)'
;MSKSKDSETASAIQDAIRAKREGRSSIAEDIAELERALLIDIESFDLEAAEQRARREQLANSGAGMVDASLVFPTIVPTPQPVTPAKPAPRPTQALPILDQSGSSLLDQLRQQAEIRQRQLHSEMTERTAQNEIIDQSLKRVFFYLHDLVQQLNIVKPEIPRPYLITDERELHGLAWQEGFADYRTQSQAAGALVELVSFSYRLSSSDSLIIERDGTVVERFRTQLFDYGLQFSCKEFKNARRYVERAEFHIQPAVSVTARWRADFTQGKIVLEARNLERLGSMSYTLSPSALDKDLMEEFGRLVLGQANRFRELAKR
;
A
#
# COMPACT_ATOMS: atom_id res chain seq x y z
N MET A 1 33.99 -16.29 -57.10
CA MET A 1 33.42 -15.13 -56.39
C MET A 1 32.73 -15.48 -55.06
N SER A 2 32.22 -16.71 -54.84
CA SER A 2 31.47 -17.03 -53.60
C SER A 2 32.34 -17.31 -52.35
N LYS A 3 33.54 -17.88 -52.51
CA LYS A 3 34.40 -18.28 -51.37
C LYS A 3 35.01 -17.10 -50.58
N SER A 4 35.18 -15.93 -51.20
CA SER A 4 35.78 -14.76 -50.56
C SER A 4 34.82 -14.06 -49.59
N LYS A 5 33.51 -14.05 -49.89
CA LYS A 5 32.48 -13.45 -49.03
C LYS A 5 32.29 -14.21 -47.72
N ASP A 6 32.31 -15.54 -47.76
CA ASP A 6 32.17 -16.36 -46.54
C ASP A 6 33.38 -16.17 -45.60
N SER A 7 34.59 -16.01 -46.15
CA SER A 7 35.80 -15.74 -45.37
C SER A 7 35.76 -14.36 -44.69
N GLU A 8 35.24 -13.33 -45.37
CA GLU A 8 35.09 -11.98 -44.80
C GLU A 8 34.04 -11.96 -43.68
N THR A 9 32.92 -12.67 -43.85
CA THR A 9 31.90 -12.77 -42.80
C THR A 9 32.38 -13.55 -41.58
N ALA A 10 33.16 -14.62 -41.76
CA ALA A 10 33.74 -15.36 -40.65
C ALA A 10 34.77 -14.52 -39.85
N SER A 11 35.57 -13.70 -40.53
CA SER A 11 36.50 -12.77 -39.88
C SER A 11 35.77 -11.69 -39.08
N ALA A 12 34.72 -11.09 -39.65
CA ALA A 12 33.91 -10.07 -38.97
C ALA A 12 33.23 -10.59 -37.70
N ILE A 13 32.80 -11.86 -37.70
CA ILE A 13 32.20 -12.50 -36.52
C ILE A 13 33.25 -12.74 -35.42
N GLN A 14 34.47 -13.15 -35.79
CA GLN A 14 35.55 -13.35 -34.82
C GLN A 14 36.01 -12.02 -34.18
N ASP A 15 36.09 -10.95 -34.96
CA ASP A 15 36.44 -9.62 -34.46
C ASP A 15 35.35 -9.06 -33.51
N ALA A 16 34.07 -9.27 -33.84
CA ALA A 16 32.96 -8.89 -32.97
C ALA A 16 32.95 -9.65 -31.64
N ILE A 17 33.30 -10.95 -31.64
CA ILE A 17 33.42 -11.76 -30.43
C ILE A 17 34.59 -11.28 -29.56
N ARG A 18 35.72 -10.92 -30.17
CA ARG A 18 36.89 -10.38 -29.45
C ARG A 18 36.55 -9.04 -28.81
N ALA A 19 35.94 -8.11 -29.55
CA ALA A 19 35.52 -6.81 -29.02
C ALA A 19 34.51 -6.94 -27.86
N LYS A 20 33.55 -7.88 -27.96
CA LYS A 20 32.60 -8.15 -26.85
C LYS A 20 33.28 -8.74 -25.61
N ARG A 21 34.34 -9.54 -25.77
CA ARG A 21 35.08 -10.15 -24.66
C ARG A 21 35.95 -9.12 -23.95
N GLU A 22 36.61 -8.25 -24.70
CA GLU A 22 37.41 -7.15 -24.16
C GLU A 22 36.54 -6.16 -23.37
N GLY A 23 35.37 -5.76 -23.90
CA GLY A 23 34.42 -4.91 -23.17
C GLY A 23 33.80 -5.58 -21.94
N ARG A 24 33.74 -6.92 -21.89
CA ARG A 24 33.28 -7.64 -20.69
C ARG A 24 34.38 -7.77 -19.63
N SER A 25 35.65 -7.80 -20.04
CA SER A 25 36.81 -7.75 -19.14
C SER A 25 36.91 -6.39 -18.48
N SER A 26 36.76 -5.30 -19.25
CA SER A 26 36.81 -3.93 -18.70
C SER A 26 35.72 -3.70 -17.66
N ILE A 27 34.48 -4.15 -17.92
CA ILE A 27 33.39 -4.05 -16.93
C ILE A 27 33.68 -4.85 -15.66
N ALA A 28 34.31 -6.03 -15.79
CA ALA A 28 34.68 -6.85 -14.63
C ALA A 28 35.80 -6.20 -13.81
N GLU A 29 36.74 -5.53 -14.47
CA GLU A 29 37.81 -4.75 -13.83
C GLU A 29 37.25 -3.51 -13.11
N ASP A 30 36.34 -2.77 -13.75
CA ASP A 30 35.65 -1.62 -13.15
C ASP A 30 34.85 -2.01 -11.89
N ILE A 31 34.17 -3.17 -11.93
CA ILE A 31 33.43 -3.70 -10.77
C ILE A 31 34.40 -4.07 -9.65
N ALA A 32 35.52 -4.73 -9.97
CA ALA A 32 36.52 -5.12 -8.98
C ALA A 32 37.21 -3.90 -8.34
N GLU A 33 37.42 -2.83 -9.09
CA GLU A 33 37.90 -1.55 -8.54
C GLU A 33 36.87 -0.90 -7.62
N LEU A 34 35.59 -0.91 -8.00
CA LEU A 34 34.50 -0.39 -7.17
C LEU A 34 34.35 -1.17 -5.85
N GLU A 35 34.44 -2.50 -5.90
CA GLU A 35 34.39 -3.36 -4.71
C GLU A 35 35.56 -3.08 -3.76
N ARG A 36 36.77 -2.88 -4.30
CA ARG A 36 37.94 -2.51 -3.49
C ARG A 36 37.78 -1.13 -2.87
N ALA A 37 37.27 -0.15 -3.61
CA ALA A 37 37.01 1.18 -3.08
C ALA A 37 35.97 1.14 -1.95
N LEU A 38 34.92 0.33 -2.10
CA LEU A 38 33.87 0.19 -1.10
C LEU A 38 34.37 -0.51 0.17
N LEU A 39 35.20 -1.56 0.04
CA LEU A 39 35.80 -2.24 1.18
C LEU A 39 36.75 -1.32 1.96
N ILE A 40 37.55 -0.51 1.26
CA ILE A 40 38.42 0.49 1.90
C ILE A 40 37.59 1.54 2.65
N ASP A 41 36.47 2.00 2.08
CA ASP A 41 35.59 2.98 2.74
C ASP A 41 34.98 2.38 4.03
N ILE A 42 34.49 1.14 3.97
CA ILE A 42 33.96 0.40 5.13
C ILE A 42 35.02 0.20 6.21
N GLU A 43 36.24 -0.19 5.84
CA GLU A 43 37.35 -0.37 6.79
C GLU A 43 37.84 0.96 7.38
N SER A 44 37.73 2.06 6.62
CA SER A 44 38.07 3.41 7.08
C SER A 44 36.96 4.07 7.91
N PHE A 45 35.78 3.46 7.97
CA PHE A 45 34.61 4.03 8.65
C PHE A 45 34.76 3.95 10.17
N ASP A 46 35.13 5.08 10.78
CA ASP A 46 35.21 5.23 12.22
C ASP A 46 33.81 5.44 12.83
N LEU A 47 33.26 4.35 13.36
CA LEU A 47 31.93 4.29 13.97
C LEU A 47 31.80 5.24 15.17
N GLU A 48 32.87 5.44 15.92
CA GLU A 48 32.87 6.26 17.14
C GLU A 48 32.90 7.75 16.79
N ALA A 49 33.69 8.14 15.79
CA ALA A 49 33.67 9.49 15.23
C ALA A 49 32.30 9.83 14.61
N ALA A 50 31.64 8.87 13.97
CA ALA A 50 30.29 9.04 13.43
C ALA A 50 29.24 9.24 14.53
N GLU A 51 29.29 8.46 15.62
CA GLU A 51 28.38 8.62 16.77
C GLU A 51 28.57 9.97 17.46
N GLN A 52 29.81 10.43 17.62
CA GLN A 52 30.11 11.75 18.19
C GLN A 52 29.60 12.89 17.31
N ARG A 53 29.71 12.78 15.98
CA ARG A 53 29.10 13.75 15.04
C ARG A 53 27.60 13.76 15.15
N ALA A 54 26.95 12.60 15.17
CA ALA A 54 25.49 12.49 15.33
C ALA A 54 25.00 13.09 16.65
N ARG A 55 25.69 12.82 17.77
CA ARG A 55 25.36 13.45 19.06
C ARG A 55 25.59 14.96 19.04
N ARG A 56 26.66 15.42 18.40
CA ARG A 56 26.97 16.85 18.29
C ARG A 56 25.96 17.58 17.40
N GLU A 57 25.49 16.96 16.33
CA GLU A 57 24.39 17.47 15.50
C GLU A 57 23.07 17.46 16.26
N GLN A 58 22.76 16.41 17.03
CA GLN A 58 21.59 16.39 17.90
C GLN A 58 21.66 17.50 18.96
N LEU A 59 22.82 17.74 19.57
CA LEU A 59 23.03 18.81 20.55
C LEU A 59 23.00 20.21 19.92
N ALA A 60 23.56 20.38 18.72
CA ALA A 60 23.54 21.64 17.98
C ALA A 60 22.14 21.97 17.44
N ASN A 61 21.40 20.95 16.99
CA ASN A 61 19.99 21.07 16.61
C ASN A 61 19.06 21.17 17.83
N SER A 62 19.58 20.89 19.03
CA SER A 62 18.92 21.13 20.33
C SER A 62 19.36 22.46 20.97
N GLY A 63 20.10 23.30 20.25
CA GLY A 63 20.65 24.55 20.77
C GLY A 63 19.74 25.77 20.56
N ALA A 64 19.19 26.25 21.68
CA ALA A 64 18.75 27.64 21.92
C ALA A 64 17.44 28.09 21.23
N GLY A 65 16.33 27.73 21.87
CA GLY A 65 15.10 28.53 21.81
C GLY A 65 13.89 27.80 21.27
N MET A 66 13.42 26.76 21.95
CA MET A 66 11.99 26.38 22.05
C MET A 66 11.91 24.99 22.68
N VAL A 67 11.76 24.92 24.00
CA VAL A 67 10.98 23.87 24.68
C VAL A 67 10.68 24.36 26.10
N ASP A 68 9.73 25.28 26.20
CA ASP A 68 8.79 25.23 27.30
C ASP A 68 7.43 24.91 26.70
N ALA A 69 7.01 23.66 26.82
CA ALA A 69 5.74 23.16 26.27
C ALA A 69 4.51 23.64 27.08
N SER A 70 4.70 24.59 28.01
CA SER A 70 3.64 25.19 28.82
C SER A 70 3.16 26.56 28.31
N LEU A 71 3.79 27.16 27.30
CA LEU A 71 3.35 28.45 26.74
C LEU A 71 2.43 28.27 25.53
N VAL A 72 1.12 28.17 25.81
CA VAL A 72 0.07 28.31 24.80
C VAL A 72 -0.05 29.80 24.45
N PHE A 73 0.43 30.21 23.27
CA PHE A 73 0.12 31.53 22.73
C PHE A 73 -1.38 31.57 22.34
N PRO A 74 -2.16 32.53 22.87
CA PRO A 74 -3.58 32.60 22.56
C PRO A 74 -3.80 32.97 21.08
N THR A 75 -4.58 32.14 20.38
CA THR A 75 -5.13 32.47 19.06
C THR A 75 -6.15 33.58 19.21
N ILE A 76 -5.91 34.73 18.57
CA ILE A 76 -6.87 35.84 18.51
C ILE A 76 -7.97 35.46 17.51
N VAL A 77 -9.14 35.09 18.01
CA VAL A 77 -10.35 34.87 17.19
C VAL A 77 -11.13 36.19 17.10
N PRO A 78 -11.58 36.64 15.92
CA PRO A 78 -12.39 37.85 15.80
C PRO A 78 -13.77 37.69 16.45
N THR A 79 -14.11 38.64 17.32
CA THR A 79 -15.37 38.75 18.06
C THR A 79 -16.57 38.99 17.14
N PRO A 80 -17.69 38.25 17.29
CA PRO A 80 -19.01 38.73 16.94
C PRO A 80 -19.69 39.40 18.15
N GLN A 81 -20.48 40.43 17.84
CA GLN A 81 -21.15 41.38 18.74
C GLN A 81 -22.09 40.75 19.80
N PRO A 82 -22.42 41.52 20.87
CA PRO A 82 -23.09 41.01 22.06
C PRO A 82 -24.61 40.93 21.87
N VAL A 83 -25.20 39.80 22.26
CA VAL A 83 -26.63 39.68 22.56
C VAL A 83 -26.86 39.84 24.07
N THR A 84 -27.90 40.60 24.38
CA THR A 84 -28.36 41.10 25.68
C THR A 84 -28.66 40.01 26.73
N PRO A 85 -28.54 40.32 28.03
CA PRO A 85 -28.73 39.34 29.10
C PRO A 85 -30.22 39.19 29.47
N ALA A 86 -30.67 37.94 29.61
CA ALA A 86 -31.91 37.60 30.30
C ALA A 86 -31.61 36.97 31.67
N LYS A 87 -32.40 37.40 32.65
CA LYS A 87 -32.32 37.21 34.11
C LYS A 87 -32.32 35.74 34.56
N PRO A 88 -31.64 35.37 35.67
CA PRO A 88 -31.52 33.99 36.13
C PRO A 88 -32.71 33.54 36.99
N ALA A 89 -33.07 32.26 36.89
CA ALA A 89 -33.91 31.54 37.86
C ALA A 89 -33.02 30.59 38.70
N PRO A 90 -33.26 30.42 40.01
CA PRO A 90 -32.37 29.67 40.89
C PRO A 90 -32.67 28.16 40.83
N ARG A 91 -31.62 27.35 40.78
CA ARG A 91 -31.68 25.91 41.08
C ARG A 91 -30.48 25.49 41.94
N PRO A 92 -30.66 24.42 42.72
CA PRO A 92 -30.03 24.28 44.03
C PRO A 92 -28.56 23.91 43.90
N THR A 93 -27.77 24.52 44.79
CA THR A 93 -26.43 24.12 45.16
C THR A 93 -26.37 22.61 45.43
N GLN A 94 -25.87 21.84 44.47
CA GLN A 94 -25.30 20.53 44.79
C GLN A 94 -23.85 20.77 45.17
N ALA A 95 -23.57 20.54 46.44
CA ALA A 95 -22.26 20.67 47.03
C ALA A 95 -21.28 19.72 46.33
N LEU A 96 -20.21 20.30 45.75
CA LEU A 96 -18.99 19.57 45.44
C LEU A 96 -18.42 19.00 46.76
N PRO A 97 -17.86 17.78 46.77
CA PRO A 97 -17.18 17.27 47.94
C PRO A 97 -15.99 18.20 48.22
N ILE A 98 -15.99 18.81 49.40
CA ILE A 98 -14.85 19.56 49.92
C ILE A 98 -13.75 18.52 50.15
N LEU A 99 -12.74 18.51 49.28
CA LEU A 99 -11.50 17.77 49.53
C LEU A 99 -10.72 18.55 50.59
N ASP A 100 -10.43 17.87 51.70
CA ASP A 100 -9.69 18.39 52.85
C ASP A 100 -8.41 19.13 52.42
N GLN A 101 -8.37 20.42 52.71
CA GLN A 101 -7.21 21.30 52.51
C GLN A 101 -6.19 21.13 53.65
N SER A 102 -5.81 19.88 53.94
CA SER A 102 -4.89 19.56 55.01
C SER A 102 -3.50 19.29 54.45
N GLY A 103 -2.75 20.36 54.13
CA GLY A 103 -1.29 20.38 54.25
C GLY A 103 -0.42 19.90 53.08
N SER A 104 -0.90 19.81 51.84
CA SER A 104 -0.02 19.61 50.68
C SER A 104 0.16 20.92 49.89
N SER A 105 1.41 21.29 49.64
CA SER A 105 1.76 22.49 48.87
C SER A 105 1.14 22.40 47.47
N LEU A 106 0.80 23.53 46.83
CA LEU A 106 0.33 23.55 45.42
C LEU A 106 1.26 22.75 44.50
N LEU A 107 2.57 22.77 44.80
CA LEU A 107 3.58 21.99 44.08
C LEU A 107 3.41 20.48 44.28
N ASP A 108 3.01 20.01 45.46
CA ASP A 108 2.74 18.60 45.72
C ASP A 108 1.50 18.13 44.95
N GLN A 109 0.46 18.97 44.86
CA GLN A 109 -0.75 18.69 44.06
C GLN A 109 -0.43 18.64 42.57
N LEU A 110 0.36 19.60 42.06
CA LEU A 110 0.85 19.60 40.68
C LEU A 110 1.75 18.40 40.38
N ARG A 111 2.60 17.99 41.33
CA ARG A 111 3.45 16.79 41.18
C ARG A 111 2.61 15.53 41.06
N GLN A 112 1.58 15.38 41.91
CA GLN A 112 0.64 14.26 41.82
C GLN A 112 -0.13 14.25 40.49
N GLN A 113 -0.62 15.42 40.04
CA GLN A 113 -1.30 15.54 38.74
C GLN A 113 -0.37 15.25 37.56
N ALA A 114 0.88 15.75 37.60
CA ALA A 114 1.89 15.49 36.58
C ALA A 114 2.25 14.00 36.52
N GLU A 115 2.40 13.34 37.68
CA GLU A 115 2.70 11.91 37.74
C GLU A 115 1.56 11.05 37.20
N ILE A 116 0.30 11.38 37.54
CA ILE A 116 -0.88 10.70 36.98
C ILE A 116 -0.92 10.88 35.45
N ARG A 117 -0.75 12.12 34.97
CA ARG A 117 -0.76 12.43 33.53
C ARG A 117 0.39 11.74 32.80
N GLN A 118 1.59 11.73 33.38
CA GLN A 118 2.75 11.05 32.81
C GLN A 118 2.50 9.56 32.72
N ARG A 119 1.98 8.92 33.77
CA ARG A 119 1.62 7.49 33.75
C ARG A 119 0.59 7.18 32.67
N GLN A 120 -0.46 8.00 32.52
CA GLN A 120 -1.47 7.86 31.47
C GLN A 120 -0.85 7.96 30.05
N LEU A 121 0.00 8.95 29.81
CA LEU A 121 0.69 9.10 28.53
C LEU A 121 1.61 7.91 28.22
N HIS A 122 2.33 7.40 29.24
CA HIS A 122 3.18 6.21 29.06
C HIS A 122 2.35 4.97 28.76
N SER A 123 1.22 4.74 29.47
CA SER A 123 0.35 3.60 29.19
C SER A 123 -0.25 3.67 27.79
N GLU A 124 -0.76 4.84 27.38
CA GLU A 124 -1.30 5.03 26.02
C GLU A 124 -0.24 4.80 24.94
N MET A 125 1.00 5.26 25.18
CA MET A 125 2.11 5.03 24.26
C MET A 125 2.47 3.55 24.16
N THR A 126 2.57 2.84 25.28
CA THR A 126 2.85 1.39 25.30
C THR A 126 1.75 0.59 24.61
N GLU A 127 0.48 0.91 24.85
CA GLU A 127 -0.65 0.24 24.19
C GLU A 127 -0.64 0.44 22.67
N ARG A 128 -0.37 1.66 22.20
CA ARG A 128 -0.24 1.96 20.77
C ARG A 128 0.92 1.22 20.13
N THR A 129 2.08 1.19 20.78
CA THR A 129 3.25 0.47 20.26
C THR A 129 2.94 -1.03 20.14
N ALA A 130 2.36 -1.63 21.17
CA ALA A 130 1.96 -3.04 21.15
C ALA A 130 0.93 -3.33 20.05
N GLN A 131 -0.07 -2.46 19.88
CA GLN A 131 -1.06 -2.60 18.81
C GLN A 131 -0.43 -2.51 17.41
N ASN A 132 0.50 -1.58 17.21
CA ASN A 132 1.20 -1.39 15.95
C ASN A 132 2.10 -2.59 15.62
N GLU A 133 2.75 -3.18 16.62
CA GLU A 133 3.53 -4.41 16.47
C GLU A 133 2.64 -5.61 16.07
N ILE A 134 1.44 -5.72 16.62
CA ILE A 134 0.48 -6.76 16.22
C ILE A 134 0.08 -6.59 14.75
N ILE A 135 -0.19 -5.35 14.31
CA ILE A 135 -0.51 -5.05 12.91
C ILE A 135 0.66 -5.45 11.99
N ASP A 136 1.89 -5.07 12.36
CA ASP A 136 3.10 -5.39 11.60
C ASP A 136 3.29 -6.89 11.45
N GLN A 137 3.16 -7.65 12.55
CA GLN A 137 3.26 -9.12 12.50
C GLN A 137 2.16 -9.75 11.64
N SER A 138 0.92 -9.26 11.74
CA SER A 138 -0.18 -9.74 10.91
C SER A 138 0.06 -9.46 9.43
N LEU A 139 0.54 -8.27 9.05
CA LEU A 139 0.84 -7.94 7.66
C LEU A 139 2.03 -8.72 7.12
N LYS A 140 3.08 -8.94 7.91
CA LYS A 140 4.20 -9.82 7.53
C LYS A 140 3.72 -11.24 7.21
N ARG A 141 2.83 -11.79 8.03
CA ARG A 141 2.22 -13.12 7.78
C ARG A 141 1.42 -13.14 6.48
N VAL A 142 0.62 -12.11 6.22
CA VAL A 142 -0.13 -11.97 4.97
C VAL A 142 0.84 -11.94 3.78
N PHE A 143 1.90 -11.14 3.85
CA PHE A 143 2.91 -11.07 2.80
C PHE A 143 3.56 -12.43 2.54
N PHE A 144 4.05 -13.13 3.58
CA PHE A 144 4.71 -14.43 3.39
C PHE A 144 3.79 -15.46 2.74
N TYR A 145 2.53 -15.53 3.17
CA TYR A 145 1.55 -16.43 2.55
C TYR A 145 1.31 -16.07 1.07
N LEU A 146 1.07 -14.79 0.78
CA LEU A 146 0.77 -14.34 -0.58
C LEU A 146 1.99 -14.53 -1.49
N HIS A 147 3.19 -14.29 -0.97
CA HIS A 147 4.43 -14.49 -1.71
C HIS A 147 4.61 -15.95 -2.12
N ASP A 148 4.47 -16.89 -1.20
CA ASP A 148 4.56 -18.32 -1.50
C ASP A 148 3.43 -18.75 -2.47
N LEU A 149 2.19 -18.30 -2.22
CA LEU A 149 1.06 -18.56 -3.12
C LEU A 149 1.36 -18.08 -4.56
N VAL A 150 1.82 -16.84 -4.73
CA VAL A 150 2.20 -16.32 -6.05
C VAL A 150 3.28 -17.18 -6.71
N GLN A 151 4.32 -17.57 -5.97
CA GLN A 151 5.40 -18.40 -6.50
C GLN A 151 4.85 -19.72 -7.06
N GLN A 152 3.98 -20.40 -6.34
CA GLN A 152 3.37 -21.65 -6.80
C GLN A 152 2.43 -21.41 -7.99
N LEU A 153 1.59 -20.37 -7.94
CA LEU A 153 0.66 -20.06 -9.03
C LEU A 153 1.35 -19.65 -10.32
N ASN A 154 2.48 -18.93 -10.24
CA ASN A 154 3.29 -18.57 -11.40
C ASN A 154 3.91 -19.79 -12.09
N ILE A 155 4.11 -20.90 -11.37
CA ILE A 155 4.60 -22.17 -11.91
C ILE A 155 3.43 -22.97 -12.52
N VAL A 156 2.36 -23.17 -11.76
CA VAL A 156 1.23 -24.03 -12.15
C VAL A 156 0.39 -23.40 -13.26
N LYS A 157 0.22 -22.07 -13.24
CA LYS A 157 -0.63 -21.30 -14.15
C LYS A 157 -2.03 -21.90 -14.33
N PRO A 158 -2.80 -22.07 -13.24
CA PRO A 158 -4.09 -22.73 -13.30
C PRO A 158 -5.12 -21.91 -14.10
N GLU A 159 -6.10 -22.61 -14.66
CA GLU A 159 -7.32 -22.00 -15.16
C GLU A 159 -8.23 -21.61 -13.99
N ILE A 160 -8.79 -20.40 -14.04
CA ILE A 160 -9.70 -19.88 -13.03
C ILE A 160 -11.14 -20.05 -13.53
N PRO A 161 -11.94 -20.95 -12.93
CA PRO A 161 -13.30 -21.28 -13.41
C PRO A 161 -14.36 -20.20 -13.08
N ARG A 162 -13.94 -18.96 -12.84
CA ARG A 162 -14.79 -17.83 -12.42
C ARG A 162 -15.17 -16.97 -13.63
N PRO A 163 -16.46 -16.76 -13.92
CA PRO A 163 -16.88 -15.80 -14.94
C PRO A 163 -16.83 -14.35 -14.43
N TYR A 164 -16.41 -13.43 -15.31
CA TYR A 164 -16.43 -11.98 -15.06
C TYR A 164 -17.47 -11.30 -15.96
N LEU A 165 -18.58 -10.89 -15.35
CA LEU A 165 -19.66 -10.17 -16.04
C LEU A 165 -19.21 -8.77 -16.44
N ILE A 166 -19.20 -8.47 -17.74
CA ILE A 166 -18.99 -7.11 -18.30
C ILE A 166 -20.33 -6.40 -18.48
N THR A 167 -21.35 -7.16 -18.89
CA THR A 167 -22.75 -6.75 -19.04
C THR A 167 -23.62 -7.93 -18.60
N ASP A 168 -24.89 -7.68 -18.29
CA ASP A 168 -25.89 -8.69 -17.97
C ASP A 168 -25.95 -9.90 -18.95
N GLU A 169 -25.53 -9.72 -20.21
CA GLU A 169 -25.54 -10.77 -21.25
C GLU A 169 -24.14 -11.26 -21.67
N ARG A 170 -23.07 -10.63 -21.19
CA ARG A 170 -21.71 -10.86 -21.69
C ARG A 170 -20.72 -11.02 -20.54
N GLU A 171 -19.99 -12.14 -20.57
CA GLU A 171 -19.00 -12.50 -19.56
C GLU A 171 -17.66 -12.93 -20.17
N LEU A 172 -16.58 -12.66 -19.45
CA LEU A 172 -15.27 -13.26 -19.71
C LEU A 172 -15.17 -14.57 -18.93
N HIS A 173 -14.78 -15.63 -19.62
CA HIS A 173 -14.60 -16.98 -19.07
C HIS A 173 -13.31 -17.61 -19.64
N GLY A 174 -12.95 -18.80 -19.14
CA GLY A 174 -11.73 -19.50 -19.58
C GLY A 174 -10.44 -18.74 -19.26
N LEU A 175 -10.45 -17.96 -18.19
CA LEU A 175 -9.34 -17.10 -17.82
C LEU A 175 -8.24 -17.92 -17.12
N ALA A 176 -7.05 -17.95 -17.70
CA ALA A 176 -5.89 -18.63 -17.12
C ALA A 176 -4.96 -17.63 -16.43
N TRP A 177 -4.37 -18.06 -15.31
CA TRP A 177 -3.35 -17.32 -14.60
C TRP A 177 -2.12 -17.09 -15.50
N GLN A 178 -1.69 -15.83 -15.62
CA GLN A 178 -0.50 -15.47 -16.39
C GLN A 178 0.70 -15.26 -15.49
N GLU A 179 0.58 -14.28 -14.61
CA GLU A 179 1.64 -13.82 -13.73
C GLU A 179 1.00 -13.08 -12.56
N GLY A 180 1.54 -13.29 -11.37
CA GLY A 180 1.25 -12.52 -10.18
C GLY A 180 2.51 -12.06 -9.47
N PHE A 181 2.30 -11.11 -8.56
CA PHE A 181 3.32 -10.46 -7.78
C PHE A 181 2.76 -10.12 -6.40
N ALA A 182 3.59 -10.30 -5.37
CA ALA A 182 3.29 -9.91 -4.01
C ALA A 182 4.46 -9.12 -3.45
N ASP A 183 4.17 -7.99 -2.80
CA ASP A 183 5.15 -7.06 -2.28
C ASP A 183 4.63 -6.41 -0.99
N TYR A 184 5.53 -5.81 -0.22
CA TYR A 184 5.18 -5.04 0.96
C TYR A 184 6.00 -3.77 1.05
N ARG A 185 5.45 -2.79 1.76
CA ARG A 185 6.08 -1.51 2.02
C ARG A 185 6.07 -1.24 3.51
N THR A 186 7.16 -0.65 4.00
CA THR A 186 7.33 -0.22 5.37
C THR A 186 7.23 1.31 5.50
N GLN A 187 6.86 1.77 6.69
CA GLN A 187 6.92 3.18 7.05
C GLN A 187 8.36 3.68 7.12
N SER A 188 8.53 5.00 7.20
CA SER A 188 9.86 5.60 7.43
C SER A 188 10.50 5.08 8.73
N GLN A 189 11.83 5.07 8.77
CA GLN A 189 12.57 4.66 9.98
C GLN A 189 12.19 5.48 11.23
N ALA A 190 11.90 6.77 11.05
CA ALA A 190 11.43 7.65 12.13
C ALA A 190 10.07 7.23 12.72
N ALA A 191 9.28 6.46 11.97
CA ALA A 191 7.99 5.91 12.39
C ALA A 191 8.08 4.43 12.81
N GLY A 192 9.29 3.89 13.04
CA GLY A 192 9.49 2.52 13.52
C GLY A 192 9.61 1.46 12.43
N ALA A 193 9.64 1.84 11.15
CA ALA A 193 9.83 0.93 10.00
C ALA A 193 8.84 -0.26 9.94
N LEU A 194 7.63 -0.07 10.45
CA LEU A 194 6.57 -1.08 10.46
C LEU A 194 5.98 -1.28 9.07
N VAL A 195 5.52 -2.49 8.76
CA VAL A 195 4.82 -2.75 7.49
C VAL A 195 3.50 -1.96 7.44
N GLU A 196 3.35 -1.11 6.43
CA GLU A 196 2.14 -0.29 6.24
C GLU A 196 1.22 -0.80 5.14
N LEU A 197 1.76 -1.52 4.17
CA LEU A 197 1.02 -1.96 2.99
C LEU A 197 1.58 -3.27 2.48
N VAL A 198 0.70 -4.25 2.26
CA VAL A 198 0.99 -5.45 1.47
C VAL A 198 0.16 -5.38 0.21
N SER A 199 0.78 -5.58 -0.94
CA SER A 199 0.13 -5.55 -2.25
C SER A 199 0.26 -6.92 -2.91
N PHE A 200 -0.84 -7.39 -3.47
CA PHE A 200 -0.93 -8.60 -4.28
C PHE A 200 -1.63 -8.24 -5.58
N SER A 201 -1.00 -8.55 -6.69
CA SER A 201 -1.55 -8.25 -8.01
C SER A 201 -1.28 -9.40 -8.94
N TYR A 202 -2.25 -9.74 -9.78
CA TYR A 202 -2.08 -10.77 -10.79
C TYR A 202 -2.88 -10.47 -12.04
N ARG A 203 -2.47 -11.08 -13.14
CA ARG A 203 -3.13 -10.97 -14.44
C ARG A 203 -3.69 -12.32 -14.85
N LEU A 204 -4.94 -12.29 -15.28
CA LEU A 204 -5.61 -13.40 -15.93
C LEU A 204 -5.77 -13.08 -17.41
N SER A 205 -5.66 -14.08 -18.29
CA SER A 205 -6.03 -13.92 -19.68
C SER A 205 -6.64 -15.17 -20.31
N SER A 206 -7.49 -14.98 -21.32
CA SER A 206 -8.04 -16.03 -22.18
C SER A 206 -7.63 -15.79 -23.64
N SER A 207 -7.85 -16.77 -24.52
CA SER A 207 -7.71 -16.62 -25.97
C SER A 207 -8.89 -15.90 -26.62
N ASP A 208 -10.03 -15.84 -25.94
CA ASP A 208 -11.30 -15.51 -26.56
C ASP A 208 -11.58 -14.01 -26.52
N SER A 209 -11.42 -13.35 -27.68
CA SER A 209 -11.73 -11.93 -27.80
C SER A 209 -13.23 -11.67 -27.76
N LEU A 210 -13.66 -10.68 -26.98
CA LEU A 210 -15.07 -10.33 -26.85
C LEU A 210 -15.38 -9.04 -27.61
N ILE A 211 -16.41 -9.08 -28.46
CA ILE A 211 -16.90 -7.91 -29.20
C ILE A 211 -18.28 -7.53 -28.67
N ILE A 212 -18.43 -6.27 -28.25
CA ILE A 212 -19.69 -5.71 -27.75
C ILE A 212 -20.03 -4.46 -28.55
N GLU A 213 -21.24 -4.43 -29.09
CA GLU A 213 -21.78 -3.27 -29.79
C GLU A 213 -22.66 -2.44 -28.85
N ARG A 214 -22.54 -1.11 -28.91
CA ARG A 214 -23.38 -0.17 -28.17
C ARG A 214 -23.79 1.01 -29.05
N ASP A 215 -25.00 1.50 -28.84
CA ASP A 215 -25.58 2.60 -29.61
C ASP A 215 -25.70 3.89 -28.80
N GLY A 216 -25.57 5.01 -29.53
CA GLY A 216 -25.85 6.36 -29.04
C GLY A 216 -25.11 6.75 -27.76
N THR A 217 -25.85 7.31 -26.80
CA THR A 217 -25.28 7.91 -25.58
C THR A 217 -24.74 6.90 -24.56
N VAL A 218 -25.00 5.61 -24.76
CA VAL A 218 -24.50 4.54 -23.87
C VAL A 218 -23.03 4.21 -24.15
N VAL A 219 -22.54 4.52 -25.36
CA VAL A 219 -21.14 4.29 -25.78
C VAL A 219 -20.14 4.91 -24.81
N GLU A 220 -20.29 6.20 -24.49
CA GLU A 220 -19.35 6.89 -23.58
C GLU A 220 -19.43 6.33 -22.15
N ARG A 221 -20.63 6.04 -21.65
CA ARG A 221 -20.79 5.42 -20.32
C ARG A 221 -20.14 4.06 -20.24
N PHE A 222 -20.32 3.24 -21.28
CA PHE A 222 -19.72 1.92 -21.36
C PHE A 222 -18.20 1.99 -21.49
N ARG A 223 -17.68 2.96 -22.25
CA ARG A 223 -16.24 3.23 -22.33
C ARG A 223 -15.66 3.57 -20.96
N THR A 224 -16.28 4.49 -20.21
CA THR A 224 -15.86 4.84 -18.86
C THR A 224 -15.90 3.61 -17.94
N GLN A 225 -16.96 2.81 -18.02
CA GLN A 225 -17.08 1.58 -17.23
C GLN A 225 -15.96 0.58 -17.51
N LEU A 226 -15.61 0.33 -18.78
CA LEU A 226 -14.50 -0.55 -19.15
C LEU A 226 -13.16 -0.03 -18.61
N PHE A 227 -12.95 1.29 -18.66
CA PHE A 227 -11.77 1.94 -18.10
C PHE A 227 -11.72 1.83 -16.56
N ASP A 228 -12.86 1.99 -15.89
CA ASP A 228 -13.00 1.80 -14.44
C ASP A 228 -12.80 0.35 -14.00
N TYR A 229 -12.98 -0.61 -14.91
CA TYR A 229 -12.57 -2.00 -14.69
C TYR A 229 -11.10 -2.25 -15.02
N GLY A 230 -10.42 -1.34 -15.71
CA GLY A 230 -9.04 -1.50 -16.14
C GLY A 230 -8.88 -2.55 -17.24
N LEU A 231 -9.94 -2.81 -18.01
CA LEU A 231 -9.90 -3.72 -19.15
C LEU A 231 -9.25 -3.02 -20.34
N GLN A 232 -8.43 -3.76 -21.09
CA GLN A 232 -7.86 -3.28 -22.34
C GLN A 232 -8.88 -3.48 -23.47
N PHE A 233 -9.20 -2.43 -24.21
CA PHE A 233 -10.14 -2.51 -25.33
C PHE A 233 -9.75 -1.58 -26.47
N SER A 234 -10.15 -1.94 -27.70
CA SER A 234 -10.19 -1.02 -28.83
C SER A 234 -11.64 -0.64 -29.12
N CYS A 235 -11.85 0.60 -29.58
CA CYS A 235 -13.18 1.12 -29.86
C CYS A 235 -13.24 1.61 -31.31
N LYS A 236 -14.17 1.07 -32.09
CA LYS A 236 -14.46 1.49 -33.46
C LYS A 236 -15.79 2.23 -33.48
N GLU A 237 -15.72 3.55 -33.61
CA GLU A 237 -16.90 4.41 -33.66
C GLU A 237 -17.44 4.55 -35.09
N PHE A 238 -18.77 4.47 -35.22
CA PHE A 238 -19.50 4.77 -36.43
C PHE A 238 -20.25 6.08 -36.22
N LYS A 239 -19.85 7.11 -36.97
CA LYS A 239 -20.42 8.45 -36.88
C LYS A 239 -21.42 8.68 -38.01
N ASN A 240 -22.54 9.30 -37.68
CA ASN A 240 -23.54 9.70 -38.67
C ASN A 240 -23.05 10.90 -39.50
N ALA A 241 -23.82 11.30 -40.51
CA ALA A 241 -23.52 12.43 -41.40
C ALA A 241 -23.37 13.79 -40.65
N ARG A 242 -23.87 13.87 -39.40
CA ARG A 242 -23.73 15.04 -38.51
C ARG A 242 -22.55 14.91 -37.53
N ARG A 243 -21.67 13.91 -37.72
CA ARG A 243 -20.50 13.56 -36.89
C ARG A 243 -20.81 13.12 -35.45
N TYR A 244 -22.06 12.78 -35.12
CA TYR A 244 -22.39 12.15 -33.84
C TYR A 244 -22.12 10.65 -33.89
N VAL A 245 -21.62 10.08 -32.80
CA VAL A 245 -21.45 8.62 -32.65
C VAL A 245 -22.84 7.99 -32.57
N GLU A 246 -23.17 7.21 -33.60
CA GLU A 246 -24.44 6.48 -33.69
C GLU A 246 -24.30 5.08 -33.09
N ARG A 247 -23.16 4.43 -33.35
CA ARG A 247 -22.82 3.09 -32.87
C ARG A 247 -21.33 2.99 -32.58
N ALA A 248 -20.93 2.16 -31.63
CA ALA A 248 -19.53 1.79 -31.41
C ALA A 248 -19.38 0.29 -31.15
N GLU A 249 -18.36 -0.29 -31.77
CA GLU A 249 -17.91 -1.66 -31.55
C GLU A 249 -16.72 -1.64 -30.59
N PHE A 250 -16.83 -2.33 -29.45
CA PHE A 250 -15.78 -2.48 -28.46
C PHE A 250 -15.16 -3.87 -28.59
N HIS A 251 -13.89 -3.94 -28.98
CA HIS A 251 -13.11 -5.17 -28.96
C HIS A 251 -12.35 -5.23 -27.64
N ILE A 252 -12.86 -6.02 -26.71
CA ILE A 252 -12.31 -6.16 -25.37
C ILE A 252 -11.30 -7.30 -25.40
N GLN A 253 -10.07 -7.00 -24.99
CA GLN A 253 -9.07 -8.03 -24.78
C GLN A 253 -9.45 -8.83 -23.53
N PRO A 254 -9.41 -10.17 -23.60
CA PRO A 254 -9.79 -11.03 -22.49
C PRO A 254 -8.66 -11.10 -21.46
N ALA A 255 -8.26 -9.95 -20.93
CA ALA A 255 -7.21 -9.81 -19.93
C ALA A 255 -7.75 -9.01 -18.74
N VAL A 256 -7.75 -9.63 -17.57
CA VAL A 256 -8.24 -9.04 -16.32
C VAL A 256 -7.06 -8.86 -15.38
N SER A 257 -6.83 -7.61 -14.94
CA SER A 257 -5.85 -7.32 -13.90
C SER A 257 -6.56 -7.24 -12.55
N VAL A 258 -6.11 -8.05 -11.60
CA VAL A 258 -6.66 -8.14 -10.26
C VAL A 258 -5.64 -7.56 -9.29
N THR A 259 -6.12 -6.77 -8.33
CA THR A 259 -5.28 -6.25 -7.25
C THR A 259 -5.97 -6.43 -5.91
N ALA A 260 -5.20 -6.70 -4.87
CA ALA A 260 -5.61 -6.74 -3.48
C ALA A 260 -4.51 -6.07 -2.64
N ARG A 261 -4.91 -5.15 -1.77
CA ARG A 261 -4.01 -4.33 -0.96
C ARG A 261 -4.46 -4.38 0.49
N TRP A 262 -3.61 -4.82 1.39
CA TRP A 262 -3.83 -4.81 2.83
C TRP A 262 -3.07 -3.63 3.40
N ARG A 263 -3.80 -2.58 3.77
CA ARG A 263 -3.25 -1.34 4.29
C ARG A 263 -3.44 -1.29 5.80
N ALA A 264 -2.38 -0.99 6.54
CA ALA A 264 -2.46 -0.68 7.96
C ALA A 264 -3.24 0.63 8.17
N ASP A 265 -4.16 0.60 9.12
CA ASP A 265 -4.73 1.78 9.76
C ASP A 265 -4.27 1.81 11.21
N PHE A 266 -3.08 2.36 11.44
CA PHE A 266 -2.48 2.50 12.77
C PHE A 266 -3.28 3.44 13.68
N THR A 267 -4.11 4.32 13.12
CA THR A 267 -4.97 5.22 13.90
C THR A 267 -6.15 4.46 14.51
N GLN A 268 -6.76 3.56 13.74
CA GLN A 268 -7.89 2.74 14.21
C GLN A 268 -7.49 1.37 14.75
N GLY A 269 -6.23 0.96 14.58
CA GLY A 269 -5.77 -0.35 14.98
C GLY A 269 -6.29 -1.49 14.08
N LYS A 270 -6.59 -1.18 12.81
CA LYS A 270 -7.25 -2.11 11.88
C LYS A 270 -6.45 -2.27 10.59
N ILE A 271 -6.82 -3.27 9.79
CA ILE A 271 -6.24 -3.49 8.47
C ILE A 271 -7.35 -3.37 7.44
N VAL A 272 -7.15 -2.53 6.44
CA VAL A 272 -8.11 -2.32 5.35
C VAL A 272 -7.65 -3.13 4.15
N LEU A 273 -8.43 -4.13 3.76
CA LEU A 273 -8.28 -4.84 2.50
C LEU A 273 -9.04 -4.09 1.41
N GLU A 274 -8.34 -3.60 0.40
CA GLU A 274 -8.91 -3.02 -0.82
C GLU A 274 -8.60 -3.96 -1.98
N ALA A 275 -9.62 -4.48 -2.64
CA ALA A 275 -9.45 -5.34 -3.80
C ALA A 275 -10.19 -4.79 -5.02
N ARG A 276 -9.60 -4.97 -6.20
CA ARG A 276 -10.18 -4.64 -7.50
C ARG A 276 -10.17 -5.86 -8.38
N ASN A 277 -11.30 -6.14 -9.01
CA ASN A 277 -11.52 -7.28 -9.91
C ASN A 277 -11.27 -8.67 -9.29
N LEU A 278 -11.20 -8.78 -7.96
CA LEU A 278 -10.88 -10.06 -7.32
C LEU A 278 -12.04 -11.06 -7.41
N GLU A 279 -13.27 -10.60 -7.19
CA GLU A 279 -14.44 -11.48 -7.26
C GLU A 279 -15.33 -11.28 -8.48
N ARG A 280 -15.52 -10.00 -8.80
CA ARG A 280 -16.30 -9.47 -9.91
C ARG A 280 -15.57 -8.20 -10.38
N LEU A 281 -15.86 -7.74 -11.59
CA LEU A 281 -15.33 -6.48 -12.06
C LEU A 281 -15.76 -5.33 -11.13
N GLY A 282 -14.81 -4.46 -10.79
CA GLY A 282 -15.01 -3.35 -9.86
C GLY A 282 -14.24 -3.52 -8.55
N SER A 283 -14.54 -2.64 -7.59
CA SER A 283 -13.80 -2.53 -6.33
C SER A 283 -14.60 -3.07 -5.14
N MET A 284 -13.89 -3.60 -4.14
CA MET A 284 -14.43 -3.97 -2.84
C MET A 284 -13.45 -3.62 -1.73
N SER A 285 -13.98 -3.36 -0.54
CA SER A 285 -13.17 -3.07 0.64
C SER A 285 -13.72 -3.78 1.86
N TYR A 286 -12.81 -4.30 2.69
CA TYR A 286 -13.11 -4.90 3.99
C TYR A 286 -12.22 -4.28 5.05
N THR A 287 -12.76 -4.09 6.25
CA THR A 287 -11.99 -3.65 7.42
C THR A 287 -11.87 -4.81 8.39
N LEU A 288 -10.64 -5.25 8.63
CA LEU A 288 -10.31 -6.46 9.37
C LEU A 288 -9.63 -6.11 10.69
N SER A 289 -9.89 -6.92 11.72
CA SER A 289 -9.07 -6.92 12.93
C SER A 289 -7.73 -7.62 12.64
N PRO A 290 -6.59 -7.17 13.21
CA PRO A 290 -5.31 -7.85 13.02
C PRO A 290 -5.32 -9.32 13.47
N SER A 291 -6.14 -9.65 14.47
CA SER A 291 -6.34 -11.01 14.98
C SER A 291 -7.12 -11.91 14.03
N ALA A 292 -7.97 -11.36 13.16
CA ALA A 292 -8.72 -12.14 12.17
C ALA A 292 -7.84 -12.60 10.99
N LEU A 293 -6.65 -12.01 10.81
CA LEU A 293 -5.66 -12.44 9.81
C LEU A 293 -4.92 -13.71 10.28
N ASP A 294 -5.68 -14.76 10.51
CA ASP A 294 -5.17 -16.08 10.84
C ASP A 294 -4.85 -16.91 9.60
N LYS A 295 -4.35 -18.14 9.80
CA LYS A 295 -4.04 -19.04 8.69
C LYS A 295 -5.32 -19.39 7.91
N ASP A 296 -6.43 -19.62 8.62
CA ASP A 296 -7.69 -20.05 8.02
C ASP A 296 -8.26 -19.00 7.06
N LEU A 297 -8.24 -17.72 7.45
CA LEU A 297 -8.65 -16.63 6.57
C LEU A 297 -7.78 -16.56 5.31
N MET A 298 -6.46 -16.76 5.44
CA MET A 298 -5.54 -16.72 4.30
C MET A 298 -5.75 -17.92 3.36
N GLU A 299 -5.99 -19.12 3.86
CA GLU A 299 -6.35 -20.28 3.04
C GLU A 299 -7.66 -20.05 2.26
N GLU A 300 -8.68 -19.48 2.91
CA GLU A 300 -9.94 -19.12 2.25
C GLU A 300 -9.74 -17.99 1.23
N PHE A 301 -8.79 -17.07 1.45
CA PHE A 301 -8.38 -16.09 0.46
C PHE A 301 -7.68 -16.74 -0.75
N GLY A 302 -6.81 -17.74 -0.54
CA GLY A 302 -6.20 -18.49 -1.63
C GLY A 302 -7.24 -19.21 -2.50
N ARG A 303 -8.23 -19.84 -1.86
CA ARG A 303 -9.40 -20.43 -2.57
C ARG A 303 -10.19 -19.39 -3.34
N LEU A 304 -10.38 -18.21 -2.74
CA LEU A 304 -11.03 -17.08 -3.41
C LEU A 304 -10.25 -16.68 -4.67
N VAL A 305 -8.93 -16.50 -4.60
CA VAL A 305 -8.08 -16.16 -5.76
C VAL A 305 -8.24 -17.20 -6.87
N LEU A 306 -8.29 -18.49 -6.51
CA LEU A 306 -8.47 -19.60 -7.44
C LEU A 306 -9.89 -19.76 -8.00
N GLY A 307 -10.85 -18.92 -7.59
CA GLY A 307 -12.24 -19.04 -8.02
C GLY A 307 -12.97 -20.24 -7.44
N GLN A 308 -12.45 -20.83 -6.36
CA GLN A 308 -13.05 -21.98 -5.67
C GLN A 308 -14.08 -21.52 -4.63
N ALA A 309 -14.94 -22.46 -4.19
CA ALA A 309 -15.84 -22.24 -3.08
C ALA A 309 -15.04 -21.88 -1.82
N ASN A 310 -15.39 -20.76 -1.18
CA ASN A 310 -14.67 -20.19 -0.06
C ASN A 310 -15.63 -19.52 0.92
N ARG A 311 -15.15 -19.30 2.14
CA ARG A 311 -15.86 -18.59 3.22
C ARG A 311 -15.19 -17.26 3.59
N PHE A 312 -14.37 -16.71 2.70
CA PHE A 312 -13.58 -15.52 2.97
C PHE A 312 -14.43 -14.36 3.49
N ARG A 313 -15.58 -14.10 2.86
CA ARG A 313 -16.49 -13.00 3.25
C ARG A 313 -17.12 -13.16 4.63
N GLU A 314 -17.28 -14.40 5.10
CA GLU A 314 -17.83 -14.69 6.42
C GLU A 314 -16.75 -14.51 7.50
N LEU A 315 -15.54 -14.98 7.21
CA LEU A 315 -14.39 -14.83 8.08
C LEU A 315 -13.91 -13.38 8.17
N ALA A 316 -13.95 -12.64 7.06
CA ALA A 316 -13.57 -11.23 6.97
C ALA A 316 -14.48 -10.29 7.77
N LYS A 317 -15.62 -10.76 8.29
CA LYS A 317 -16.53 -9.98 9.13
C LYS A 317 -16.31 -10.19 10.63
N ARG A 318 -15.38 -11.08 11.02
CA ARG A 318 -15.03 -11.36 12.42
C ARG A 318 -14.16 -10.26 13.00
#